data_AF-A0A6B0SLE8-F1
#
_entry.id   AF-A0A6B0SLE8-F1
#
_cell.length_a   1.000
_cell.length_b   1.000
_cell.length_c   1.000
_cell.angle_alpha   90.00
_cell.angle_beta   90.00
_cell.angle_gamma   90.00
#
_symmetry.space_group_name_H-M   'P 1'
#
loop_
_entity.id
_entity.type
_entity.pdbx_description
1 polymer ?
#
loop_
_entity_poly.entity_id
_entity_poly.type
_entity_poly.pdbx_seq_one_letter_code
_entity_poly.pdbx_strand_id
1 'polypeptide(L)'
;MDVAPTEPSAFLRGLVTATREQADRLVDAAPDGEAGDDIRTFTDNVAENADEVTTQLDGAEFGTFDVVRAALNYNYSWKLFAGKRLRAEYGDALSGPADSALSELVETLELFGPAREHFKTLYFQWELSELSRALLYVAVPALGVSIGVLLLFNPAAYPGQLFGVNHALLVVSAAATISVWPFALLLAYILRIVTVTKRTLSIGPFILRETDRSGEVDYSE
;
A
#
# COMPACT_ATOMS: atom_id res chain seq x y z
N MET A 1 3.38 -17.36 17.34
CA MET A 1 2.70 -16.36 18.20
C MET A 1 1.44 -16.99 18.76
N ASP A 2 1.23 -16.96 20.09
CA ASP A 2 0.08 -17.60 20.76
C ASP A 2 -1.24 -16.81 20.64
N VAL A 3 -1.20 -15.52 20.27
CA VAL A 3 -2.38 -14.70 19.97
C VAL A 3 -2.04 -13.71 18.86
N ALA A 4 -2.92 -13.56 17.86
CA ALA A 4 -2.75 -12.59 16.79
C ALA A 4 -2.91 -11.15 17.33
N PRO A 5 -2.05 -10.19 16.92
CA PRO A 5 -2.18 -8.79 17.32
C PRO A 5 -3.51 -8.19 16.88
N THR A 6 -4.07 -7.28 17.68
CA THR A 6 -5.29 -6.54 17.32
C THR A 6 -5.04 -5.40 16.35
N GLU A 7 -3.80 -4.93 16.26
CA GLU A 7 -3.39 -3.84 15.38
C GLU A 7 -2.95 -4.37 14.01
N PRO A 8 -3.49 -3.82 12.90
CA PRO A 8 -3.12 -4.24 11.54
C PRO A 8 -1.61 -4.19 11.22
N SER A 9 -0.91 -3.15 11.67
CA SER A 9 0.54 -3.00 11.44
C SER A 9 1.33 -4.06 12.21
N ALA A 10 0.94 -4.35 13.45
CA ALA A 10 1.53 -5.40 14.27
C ALA A 10 1.27 -6.79 13.67
N PHE A 11 0.06 -7.04 13.14
CA PHE A 11 -0.26 -8.29 12.46
C PHE A 11 0.60 -8.51 11.21
N LEU A 12 0.73 -7.49 10.33
CA LEU A 12 1.61 -7.56 9.16
C LEU A 12 3.06 -7.80 9.56
N ARG A 13 3.54 -7.10 10.60
CA ARG A 13 4.90 -7.30 11.10
C ARG A 13 5.12 -8.72 11.59
N GLY A 14 4.13 -9.30 12.27
CA GLY A 14 4.14 -10.70 12.69
C GLY A 14 4.26 -11.67 11.51
N LEU A 15 3.48 -11.47 10.44
CA LEU A 15 3.59 -12.29 9.23
C LEU A 15 4.96 -12.16 8.56
N VAL A 16 5.47 -10.94 8.41
CA VAL A 16 6.79 -10.68 7.79
C VAL A 16 7.92 -11.31 8.62
N THR A 17 7.85 -11.17 9.94
CA THR A 17 8.83 -11.78 10.87
C THR A 17 8.78 -13.31 10.77
N ALA A 18 7.59 -13.90 10.74
CA ALA A 18 7.43 -15.35 10.58
C ALA A 18 8.04 -15.86 9.27
N THR A 19 7.82 -15.16 8.15
CA THR A 19 8.42 -15.55 6.87
C THR A 19 9.95 -15.45 6.86
N ARG A 20 10.53 -14.51 7.63
CA ARG A 20 11.98 -14.40 7.81
C ARG A 20 12.53 -15.59 8.61
N GLU A 21 11.92 -15.89 9.75
CA GLU A 21 12.30 -17.04 10.60
C GLU A 21 12.17 -18.37 9.84
N GLN A 22 11.15 -18.51 8.99
CA GLN A 22 10.97 -19.68 8.14
C GLN A 22 12.01 -19.75 7.01
N ALA A 23 12.39 -18.62 6.42
CA ALA A 23 13.46 -18.55 5.44
C ALA A 23 14.82 -18.94 6.05
N ASP A 24 15.12 -18.47 7.27
CA ASP A 24 16.33 -18.86 8.01
C ASP A 24 16.35 -20.38 8.28
N ARG A 25 15.22 -20.97 8.71
CA ARG A 25 15.14 -22.43 8.88
C ARG A 25 15.30 -23.20 7.57
N LEU A 26 14.79 -22.67 6.47
CA LEU A 26 14.91 -23.30 5.16
C LEU A 26 16.37 -23.25 4.66
N VAL A 27 17.08 -22.15 4.91
CA VAL A 27 18.49 -22.03 4.51
C VAL A 27 19.39 -22.98 5.31
N ASP A 28 19.12 -23.14 6.61
CA ASP A 28 19.85 -24.06 7.49
C ASP A 28 19.69 -25.54 7.09
N ALA A 29 18.55 -25.89 6.47
CA ALA A 29 18.24 -27.25 6.04
C ALA A 29 18.50 -27.49 4.54
N ALA A 30 18.99 -26.48 3.81
CA ALA A 30 19.18 -26.56 2.37
C ALA A 30 20.19 -27.66 1.98
N PRO A 31 19.90 -28.47 0.94
CA PRO A 31 20.86 -29.46 0.44
C PRO A 31 22.07 -28.78 -0.23
N ASP A 32 23.13 -29.54 -0.47
CA ASP A 32 24.23 -29.08 -1.32
C ASP A 32 23.86 -29.09 -2.81
N GLY A 33 24.64 -28.37 -3.62
CA GLY A 33 24.48 -28.31 -5.07
C GLY A 33 23.43 -27.30 -5.53
N GLU A 34 22.94 -27.49 -6.75
CA GLU A 34 22.07 -26.53 -7.45
C GLU A 34 20.79 -26.19 -6.67
N ALA A 35 20.12 -27.20 -6.10
CA ALA A 35 18.93 -27.01 -5.26
C ALA A 35 19.22 -26.12 -4.04
N GLY A 36 20.41 -26.26 -3.42
CA GLY A 36 20.83 -25.43 -2.30
C GLY A 36 21.13 -23.99 -2.68
N ASP A 37 21.77 -23.78 -3.83
CA ASP A 37 22.09 -22.45 -4.36
C ASP A 37 20.82 -21.66 -4.69
N ASP A 38 19.83 -22.33 -5.29
CA ASP A 38 18.53 -21.76 -5.63
C ASP A 38 17.70 -21.42 -4.38
N ILE A 39 17.69 -22.31 -3.38
CA ILE A 39 17.04 -22.06 -2.09
C ILE A 39 17.69 -20.87 -1.39
N ARG A 40 19.02 -20.82 -1.30
CA ARG A 40 19.76 -19.70 -0.70
C ARG A 40 19.41 -18.38 -1.36
N THR A 41 19.42 -18.35 -2.70
CA THR A 41 19.03 -17.17 -3.47
C THR A 41 17.60 -16.74 -3.15
N PHE A 42 16.66 -17.68 -3.06
CA PHE A 42 15.28 -17.38 -2.71
C PHE A 42 15.14 -16.86 -1.27
N THR A 43 15.75 -17.53 -0.29
CA THR A 43 15.67 -17.15 1.13
C THR A 43 16.33 -15.81 1.41
N ASP A 44 17.45 -15.49 0.74
CA ASP A 44 18.12 -14.19 0.86
C ASP A 44 17.19 -13.05 0.42
N ASN A 45 16.51 -13.21 -0.73
CA ASN A 45 15.52 -12.24 -1.22
C ASN A 45 14.31 -12.12 -0.28
N VAL A 46 13.93 -13.20 0.41
CA VAL A 46 12.85 -13.17 1.41
C VAL A 46 13.31 -12.41 2.65
N ALA A 47 14.49 -12.72 3.18
CA ALA A 47 15.04 -12.12 4.39
C ALA A 47 15.32 -10.63 4.22
N GLU A 48 16.01 -10.23 3.14
CA GLU A 48 16.32 -8.82 2.85
C GLU A 48 15.03 -7.98 2.79
N ASN A 49 14.04 -8.44 2.03
CA ASN A 49 12.78 -7.70 1.90
C ASN A 49 11.94 -7.75 3.19
N ALA A 50 12.04 -8.81 4.00
CA ALA A 50 11.40 -8.87 5.30
C ALA A 50 12.00 -7.85 6.27
N ASP A 51 13.32 -7.66 6.28
CA ASP A 51 14.02 -6.67 7.11
C ASP A 51 13.63 -5.24 6.71
N GLU A 52 13.57 -4.95 5.41
CA GLU A 52 13.10 -3.66 4.89
C GLU A 52 11.65 -3.35 5.30
N VAL A 53 10.74 -4.32 5.11
CA VAL A 53 9.32 -4.13 5.41
C VAL A 53 9.08 -4.07 6.92
N THR A 54 9.82 -4.83 7.73
CA THR A 54 9.75 -4.75 9.20
C THR A 54 10.14 -3.35 9.68
N THR A 55 11.19 -2.76 9.09
CA THR A 55 11.61 -1.39 9.37
C THR A 55 10.54 -0.36 8.95
N GLN A 56 9.91 -0.54 7.79
CA GLN A 56 8.81 0.33 7.33
C GLN A 56 7.57 0.25 8.24
N LEU A 57 7.31 -0.92 8.81
CA LEU A 57 6.20 -1.13 9.74
C LEU A 57 6.53 -0.64 11.15
N ASP A 58 7.79 -0.31 11.45
CA ASP A 58 8.19 0.17 12.77
C ASP A 58 7.68 1.59 13.04
N GLY A 59 6.94 1.74 14.14
CA GLY A 59 6.21 2.99 14.46
C GLY A 59 5.07 3.35 13.50
N ALA A 60 4.70 2.51 12.53
CA ALA A 60 3.64 2.82 11.58
C ALA A 60 2.24 2.69 12.21
N GLU A 61 1.52 3.81 12.26
CA GLU A 61 0.14 3.87 12.72
C GLU A 61 -0.84 3.50 11.59
N PHE A 62 -1.86 2.71 11.94
CA PHE A 62 -2.91 2.35 10.99
C PHE A 62 -3.73 3.57 10.56
N GLY A 63 -4.00 3.68 9.25
CA GLY A 63 -4.62 4.87 8.63
C GLY A 63 -3.63 5.71 7.82
N THR A 64 -2.34 5.59 8.11
CA THR A 64 -1.31 6.16 7.23
C THR A 64 -1.17 5.35 5.95
N PHE A 65 -0.64 5.98 4.90
CA PHE A 65 -0.30 5.29 3.67
C PHE A 65 0.83 4.25 3.87
N ASP A 66 1.58 4.35 4.96
CA ASP A 66 2.79 3.56 5.19
C ASP A 66 2.48 2.08 5.44
N VAL A 67 1.42 1.76 6.18
CA VAL A 67 1.02 0.36 6.41
C VAL A 67 0.57 -0.32 5.11
N VAL A 68 -0.21 0.40 4.27
CA VAL A 68 -0.65 -0.12 2.97
C VAL A 68 0.53 -0.26 2.02
N ARG A 69 1.44 0.72 2.01
CA ARG A 69 2.66 0.70 1.21
C ARG A 69 3.55 -0.48 1.58
N ALA A 70 3.75 -0.75 2.87
CA ALA A 70 4.52 -1.89 3.36
C ALA A 70 3.92 -3.22 2.90
N ALA A 71 2.60 -3.40 3.03
CA ALA A 71 1.89 -4.58 2.53
C ALA A 71 2.03 -4.77 1.01
N LEU A 72 2.10 -3.68 0.24
CA LEU A 72 2.33 -3.73 -1.21
C LEU A 72 3.78 -4.03 -1.59
N ASN A 73 4.74 -3.51 -0.83
CA ASN A 73 6.17 -3.64 -1.10
C ASN A 73 6.71 -5.04 -0.82
N TYR A 74 6.05 -5.83 0.04
CA TYR A 74 6.53 -7.17 0.40
C TYR A 74 6.51 -8.17 -0.78
N ASN A 75 5.82 -7.86 -1.88
CA ASN A 75 5.79 -8.66 -3.11
C ASN A 75 5.52 -10.16 -2.86
N TYR A 76 4.53 -10.46 -2.01
CA TYR A 76 4.23 -11.83 -1.57
C TYR A 76 3.89 -12.77 -2.73
N SER A 77 3.27 -12.26 -3.81
CA SER A 77 2.85 -13.09 -4.95
C SER A 77 4.03 -13.69 -5.70
N TRP A 78 5.12 -12.93 -5.89
CA TRP A 78 6.35 -13.47 -6.46
C TRP A 78 6.99 -14.49 -5.52
N LYS A 79 7.06 -14.20 -4.22
CA LYS A 79 7.64 -15.12 -3.22
C LYS A 79 6.87 -16.45 -3.16
N LEU A 80 5.54 -16.37 -3.21
CA LEU A 80 4.66 -17.52 -3.23
C LEU A 80 4.86 -18.37 -4.49
N PHE A 81 4.98 -17.72 -5.66
CA PHE A 81 5.29 -18.42 -6.91
C PHE A 81 6.67 -19.09 -6.86
N ALA A 82 7.70 -18.37 -6.41
CA ALA A 82 9.05 -18.89 -6.29
C ALA A 82 9.14 -20.09 -5.34
N GLY A 83 8.52 -20.01 -4.15
CA GLY A 83 8.46 -21.14 -3.21
C GLY A 83 7.71 -22.35 -3.78
N LYS A 84 6.57 -22.14 -4.46
CA LYS A 84 5.84 -23.22 -5.15
C LYS A 84 6.66 -23.86 -6.28
N ARG A 85 7.44 -23.05 -7.02
CA ARG A 85 8.35 -23.55 -8.07
C ARG A 85 9.47 -24.40 -7.48
N LEU A 86 10.15 -23.92 -6.44
CA LEU A 86 11.21 -24.68 -5.75
C LEU A 86 10.69 -26.03 -5.25
N ARG A 87 9.47 -26.05 -4.68
CA ARG A 87 8.84 -27.29 -4.23
C ARG A 87 8.54 -28.26 -5.38
N ALA A 88 8.09 -27.74 -6.52
CA ALA A 88 7.79 -28.56 -7.70
C ALA A 88 9.05 -29.11 -8.38
N GLU A 89 10.15 -28.37 -8.33
CA GLU A 89 11.41 -28.71 -9.02
C GLU A 89 12.33 -29.59 -8.16
N TYR A 90 12.44 -29.29 -6.86
CA TYR A 90 13.40 -29.95 -5.97
C TYR A 90 12.75 -30.76 -4.85
N GLY A 91 11.42 -30.86 -4.78
CA GLY A 91 10.70 -31.49 -3.66
C GLY A 91 11.21 -32.89 -3.29
N ASP A 92 11.52 -33.73 -4.28
CA ASP A 92 12.04 -35.09 -4.05
C ASP A 92 13.50 -35.11 -3.56
N ALA A 93 14.25 -34.03 -3.77
CA ALA A 93 15.64 -33.87 -3.33
C ALA A 93 15.75 -33.19 -1.95
N LEU A 94 14.66 -32.65 -1.42
CA LEU A 94 14.64 -31.98 -0.11
C LEU A 94 14.67 -33.00 1.02
N SER A 95 15.44 -32.68 2.06
CA SER A 95 15.32 -33.38 3.34
C SER A 95 13.96 -33.08 3.98
N GLY A 96 13.46 -33.97 4.85
CA GLY A 96 12.20 -33.74 5.57
C GLY A 96 12.14 -32.38 6.30
N PRO A 97 13.20 -31.94 6.99
CA PRO A 97 13.27 -30.59 7.56
C PRO A 97 13.17 -29.47 6.52
N ALA A 98 13.83 -29.59 5.36
CA ALA A 98 13.79 -28.57 4.31
C ALA A 98 12.40 -28.47 3.64
N ASP A 99 11.77 -29.60 3.31
CA ASP A 99 10.42 -29.61 2.74
C ASP A 99 9.38 -29.04 3.73
N SER A 100 9.54 -29.33 5.02
CA SER A 100 8.68 -28.76 6.07
C SER A 100 8.86 -27.25 6.18
N ALA A 101 10.10 -26.76 6.23
CA ALA A 101 10.37 -25.33 6.30
C ALA A 101 9.87 -24.57 5.05
N LEU A 102 10.06 -25.13 3.86
CA LEU A 102 9.54 -24.56 2.61
C LEU A 102 8.00 -24.54 2.59
N SER A 103 7.36 -25.61 3.05
CA SER A 103 5.89 -25.70 3.12
C SER A 103 5.32 -24.67 4.09
N GLU A 104 5.88 -24.53 5.29
CA GLU A 104 5.45 -23.51 6.27
C GLU A 104 5.64 -22.08 5.74
N LEU A 105 6.75 -21.82 5.04
CA LEU A 105 7.00 -20.53 4.40
C LEU A 105 5.95 -20.22 3.33
N VAL A 106 5.64 -21.19 2.47
CA VAL A 106 4.61 -21.07 1.44
C VAL A 106 3.22 -20.83 2.07
N GLU A 107 2.84 -21.60 3.08
CA GLU A 107 1.56 -21.42 3.79
C GLU A 107 1.43 -20.03 4.42
N THR A 108 2.50 -19.54 5.04
CA THR A 108 2.52 -18.19 5.63
C THR A 108 2.41 -17.11 4.56
N LEU A 109 3.09 -17.28 3.41
CA LEU A 109 2.97 -16.38 2.26
C LEU A 109 1.55 -16.37 1.66
N GLU A 110 0.78 -17.46 1.76
CA GLU A 110 -0.62 -17.48 1.32
C GLU A 110 -1.52 -16.59 2.17
N LEU A 111 -1.24 -16.45 3.47
CA LEU A 111 -1.99 -15.57 4.38
C LEU A 111 -1.90 -14.09 4.00
N PHE A 112 -0.83 -13.67 3.30
CA PHE A 112 -0.70 -12.29 2.82
C PHE A 112 -1.77 -11.89 1.81
N GLY A 113 -2.31 -12.84 1.02
CA GLY A 113 -3.37 -12.55 0.06
C GLY A 113 -4.65 -12.03 0.76
N PRO A 114 -5.27 -12.84 1.63
CA PRO A 114 -6.41 -12.41 2.43
C PRO A 114 -6.11 -11.18 3.30
N ALA A 115 -4.93 -11.14 3.94
CA ALA A 115 -4.53 -10.01 4.78
C ALA A 115 -4.47 -8.70 4.00
N ARG A 116 -3.85 -8.71 2.81
CA ARG A 116 -3.76 -7.52 1.94
C ARG A 116 -5.13 -7.01 1.53
N GLU A 117 -6.07 -7.88 1.12
CA GLU A 117 -7.42 -7.44 0.74
C GLU A 117 -8.21 -6.91 1.94
N HIS A 118 -8.04 -7.51 3.12
CA HIS A 118 -8.65 -6.99 4.34
C HIS A 118 -8.10 -5.61 4.72
N PHE A 119 -6.78 -5.43 4.73
CA PHE A 119 -6.16 -4.13 5.06
C PHE A 119 -6.44 -3.06 4.03
N LYS A 120 -6.50 -3.43 2.75
CA LYS A 120 -6.97 -2.54 1.70
C LYS A 120 -8.36 -2.04 2.05
N THR A 121 -9.31 -2.93 2.33
CA THR A 121 -10.68 -2.57 2.69
C THR A 121 -10.73 -1.61 3.88
N LEU A 122 -10.02 -1.93 4.97
CA LEU A 122 -9.95 -1.07 6.15
C LEU A 122 -9.35 0.31 5.85
N TYR A 123 -8.31 0.39 5.02
CA TYR A 123 -7.71 1.66 4.61
C TYR A 123 -8.71 2.51 3.81
N PHE A 124 -9.45 1.92 2.86
CA PHE A 124 -10.48 2.65 2.12
C PHE A 124 -11.58 3.18 3.03
N GLN A 125 -12.01 2.37 4.00
CA GLN A 125 -13.01 2.80 4.99
C GLN A 125 -12.51 3.96 5.84
N TRP A 126 -11.26 3.89 6.29
CA TRP A 126 -10.63 4.96 7.06
C TRP A 126 -10.50 6.26 6.24
N GLU A 127 -9.97 6.18 5.02
CA GLU A 127 -9.83 7.35 4.12
C GLU A 127 -11.18 8.00 3.79
N LEU A 128 -12.24 7.20 3.56
CA LEU A 128 -13.58 7.73 3.32
C LEU A 128 -14.16 8.42 4.56
N SER A 129 -13.91 7.89 5.74
CA SER A 129 -14.34 8.49 7.01
C SER A 129 -13.62 9.82 7.26
N GLU A 130 -12.29 9.85 7.10
CA GLU A 130 -11.50 11.06 7.26
C GLU A 130 -11.81 12.11 6.19
N LEU A 131 -12.01 11.72 4.93
CA LEU A 131 -12.50 12.63 3.88
C LEU A 131 -13.84 13.23 4.27
N SER A 132 -14.80 12.42 4.72
CA SER A 132 -16.13 12.91 5.09
C SER A 132 -16.05 13.92 6.24
N ARG A 133 -15.21 13.66 7.23
CA ARG A 133 -14.97 14.54 8.37
C ARG A 133 -14.28 15.84 7.94
N ALA A 134 -13.20 15.76 7.17
CA ALA A 134 -12.47 16.91 6.66
C ALA A 134 -13.37 17.79 5.76
N LEU A 135 -14.16 17.17 4.89
CA LEU A 135 -15.08 17.87 4.01
C LEU A 135 -16.15 18.61 4.81
N LEU A 136 -16.72 18.00 5.86
CA LEU A 136 -17.68 18.69 6.73
C LEU A 136 -17.06 19.92 7.42
N TYR A 137 -15.84 19.78 7.97
CA TYR A 137 -15.15 20.88 8.64
C TYR A 137 -14.77 22.03 7.71
N VAL A 138 -14.56 21.77 6.42
CA VAL A 138 -14.11 22.79 5.46
C VAL A 138 -15.28 23.35 4.64
N ALA A 139 -16.23 22.51 4.23
CA ALA A 139 -17.36 22.91 3.40
C ALA A 139 -18.34 23.83 4.14
N VAL A 140 -18.67 23.55 5.40
CA VAL A 140 -19.66 24.35 6.15
C VAL A 140 -19.15 25.78 6.38
N PRO A 141 -17.92 26.01 6.88
CA PRO A 141 -17.36 27.36 6.98
C PRO A 141 -17.19 28.03 5.62
N ALA A 142 -16.75 27.30 4.60
CA ALA A 142 -16.58 27.86 3.25
C ALA A 142 -17.90 28.36 2.67
N LEU A 143 -18.98 27.60 2.85
CA LEU A 143 -20.32 28.00 2.45
C LEU A 143 -20.81 29.22 3.25
N GLY A 144 -20.54 29.26 4.56
CA GLY A 144 -20.83 30.42 5.41
C GLY A 144 -20.11 31.69 4.94
N VAL A 145 -18.81 31.61 4.63
CA VAL A 145 -18.02 32.72 4.06
C VAL A 145 -18.59 33.15 2.72
N SER A 146 -18.92 32.20 1.85
CA SER A 146 -19.48 32.49 0.52
C SER A 146 -20.80 33.25 0.63
N ILE A 147 -21.73 32.78 1.47
CA ILE A 147 -23.01 33.44 1.72
C ILE A 147 -22.80 34.81 2.35
N GLY A 148 -21.93 34.92 3.35
CA GLY A 148 -21.65 36.18 4.04
C GLY A 148 -21.09 37.23 3.09
N VAL A 149 -20.18 36.84 2.19
CA VAL A 149 -19.63 37.76 1.19
C VAL A 149 -20.69 38.13 0.15
N LEU A 150 -21.49 37.19 -0.35
CA LEU A 150 -22.54 37.50 -1.31
C LEU A 150 -23.63 38.43 -0.76
N LEU A 151 -24.02 38.26 0.50
CA LEU A 151 -25.14 39.02 1.09
C LEU A 151 -24.71 40.32 1.79
N LEU A 152 -23.53 40.34 2.41
CA LEU A 152 -23.14 41.42 3.34
C LEU A 152 -21.95 42.25 2.84
N PHE A 153 -21.18 41.77 1.85
CA PHE A 153 -20.00 42.48 1.40
C PHE A 153 -20.36 43.65 0.48
N ASN A 154 -20.00 44.87 0.90
CA ASN A 154 -20.09 46.07 0.09
C ASN A 154 -18.68 46.58 -0.24
N PRO A 155 -18.21 46.49 -1.50
CA PRO A 155 -16.88 46.96 -1.91
C PRO A 155 -16.61 48.43 -1.57
N ALA A 156 -17.64 49.29 -1.59
CA ALA A 156 -17.51 50.71 -1.30
C ALA A 156 -17.19 50.99 0.18
N ALA A 157 -17.49 50.04 1.08
CA ALA A 157 -17.20 50.15 2.51
C ALA A 157 -15.73 49.88 2.87
N TYR A 158 -14.93 49.39 1.92
CA TYR A 158 -13.51 49.06 2.11
C TYR A 158 -12.60 49.86 1.17
N PRO A 159 -12.52 51.20 1.32
CA PRO A 159 -11.63 52.01 0.52
C PRO A 159 -10.16 51.74 0.88
N GLY A 160 -9.27 51.79 -0.11
CA GLY A 160 -7.83 51.63 0.06
C GLY A 160 -7.20 50.54 -0.80
N GLN A 161 -5.88 50.46 -0.77
CA GLN A 161 -5.09 49.48 -1.50
C GLN A 161 -3.91 49.01 -0.63
N LEU A 162 -3.58 47.73 -0.76
CA LEU A 162 -2.39 47.12 -0.17
C LEU A 162 -1.48 46.66 -1.32
N PHE A 163 -0.24 47.17 -1.36
CA PHE A 163 0.72 46.91 -2.44
C PHE A 163 0.15 47.15 -3.86
N GLY A 164 -0.72 48.16 -4.02
CA GLY A 164 -1.36 48.48 -5.31
C GLY A 164 -2.57 47.60 -5.66
N VAL A 165 -2.95 46.66 -4.79
CA VAL A 165 -4.14 45.81 -4.95
C VAL A 165 -5.28 46.35 -4.08
N ASN A 166 -6.46 46.52 -4.67
CA ASN A 166 -7.65 46.98 -3.94
C ASN A 166 -8.03 46.00 -2.81
N HIS A 167 -8.29 46.51 -1.61
CA HIS A 167 -8.72 45.69 -0.47
C HIS A 167 -9.96 44.85 -0.78
N ALA A 168 -10.92 45.40 -1.52
CA ALA A 168 -12.11 44.67 -1.89
C ALA A 168 -11.82 43.49 -2.82
N LEU A 169 -10.84 43.63 -3.72
CA LEU A 169 -10.37 42.54 -4.56
C LEU A 169 -9.72 41.43 -3.70
N LEU A 170 -8.87 41.81 -2.73
CA LEU A 170 -8.25 40.83 -1.82
C LEU A 170 -9.29 40.02 -1.04
N VAL A 171 -10.33 40.67 -0.51
CA VAL A 171 -11.42 40.00 0.21
C VAL A 171 -12.17 39.02 -0.70
N VAL A 172 -12.55 39.45 -1.91
CA VAL A 172 -13.24 38.60 -2.87
C VAL A 172 -12.37 37.42 -3.30
N SER A 173 -11.09 37.63 -3.57
CA SER A 173 -10.15 36.56 -3.92
C SER A 173 -9.94 35.57 -2.77
N ALA A 174 -9.84 36.04 -1.54
CA ALA A 174 -9.72 35.18 -0.36
C ALA A 174 -11.01 34.35 -0.16
N ALA A 175 -12.17 34.99 -0.26
CA ALA A 175 -13.47 34.34 -0.18
C ALA A 175 -13.61 33.26 -1.26
N ALA A 176 -13.31 33.58 -2.52
CA ALA A 176 -13.34 32.63 -3.63
C ALA A 176 -12.40 31.44 -3.39
N THR A 177 -11.20 31.68 -2.86
CA THR A 177 -10.24 30.62 -2.52
C THR A 177 -10.81 29.69 -1.45
N ILE A 178 -11.40 30.26 -0.38
CA ILE A 178 -12.07 29.51 0.67
C ILE A 178 -13.25 28.70 0.10
N SER A 179 -14.04 29.27 -0.81
CA SER A 179 -15.18 28.61 -1.46
C SER A 179 -14.76 27.40 -2.30
N VAL A 180 -13.60 27.45 -2.96
CA VAL A 180 -13.09 26.37 -3.83
C VAL A 180 -12.38 25.28 -3.02
N TRP A 181 -11.87 25.60 -1.82
CA TRP A 181 -11.12 24.68 -0.97
C TRP A 181 -11.76 23.30 -0.77
N PRO A 182 -13.06 23.16 -0.44
CA PRO A 182 -13.69 21.85 -0.25
C PRO A 182 -13.57 20.95 -1.49
N PHE A 183 -13.71 21.53 -2.68
CA PHE A 183 -13.59 20.80 -3.95
C PHE A 183 -12.15 20.40 -4.24
N ALA A 184 -11.18 21.26 -3.91
CA ALA A 184 -9.76 20.93 -4.02
C ALA A 184 -9.38 19.77 -3.08
N LEU A 185 -9.88 19.76 -1.85
CA LEU A 185 -9.72 18.63 -0.92
C LEU A 185 -10.34 17.36 -1.49
N LEU A 186 -11.59 17.41 -1.92
CA LEU A 186 -12.27 16.27 -2.53
C LEU A 186 -11.47 15.69 -3.70
N LEU A 187 -10.98 16.55 -4.60
CA LEU A 187 -10.16 16.15 -5.73
C LEU A 187 -8.85 15.49 -5.28
N ALA A 188 -8.16 16.06 -4.30
CA ALA A 188 -6.91 15.51 -3.76
C ALA A 188 -7.12 14.09 -3.18
N TYR A 189 -8.19 13.88 -2.42
CA TYR A 189 -8.53 12.57 -1.87
C TYR A 189 -8.90 11.57 -2.97
N ILE A 190 -9.70 11.96 -3.97
CA ILE A 190 -10.02 11.10 -5.11
C ILE A 190 -8.74 10.69 -5.84
N LEU A 191 -7.84 11.64 -6.13
CA LEU A 191 -6.57 11.35 -6.80
C LEU A 191 -5.69 10.41 -5.98
N ARG A 192 -5.64 10.58 -4.65
CA ARG A 192 -4.91 9.68 -3.75
C ARG A 192 -5.50 8.28 -3.80
N ILE A 193 -6.82 8.14 -3.63
CA ILE A 193 -7.52 6.87 -3.67
C ILE A 193 -7.32 6.16 -5.01
N VAL A 194 -7.49 6.86 -6.14
CA VAL A 194 -7.28 6.31 -7.48
C VAL A 194 -5.83 5.87 -7.68
N THR A 195 -4.87 6.65 -7.20
CA THR A 195 -3.44 6.31 -7.27
C THR A 195 -3.13 5.04 -6.48
N VAL A 196 -3.64 4.92 -5.25
CA VAL A 196 -3.51 3.70 -4.44
C VAL A 196 -4.18 2.52 -5.14
N THR A 197 -5.43 2.70 -5.59
CA THR A 197 -6.21 1.66 -6.28
C THR A 197 -5.45 1.15 -7.50
N LYS A 198 -4.98 2.05 -8.37
CA LYS A 198 -4.20 1.71 -9.56
C LYS A 198 -2.92 0.95 -9.24
N ARG A 199 -2.20 1.36 -8.17
CA ARG A 199 -0.99 0.66 -7.72
C ARG A 199 -1.30 -0.71 -7.10
N THR A 200 -2.52 -0.93 -6.62
CA THR A 200 -2.96 -2.22 -6.03
C THR A 200 -3.69 -3.15 -7.00
N LEU A 201 -3.95 -2.74 -8.25
CA LEU A 201 -4.71 -3.49 -9.26
C LEU A 201 -4.03 -4.80 -9.76
N SER A 202 -2.95 -5.24 -9.12
CA SER A 202 -2.41 -6.59 -9.31
C SER A 202 -3.32 -7.62 -8.61
N ILE A 203 -4.21 -8.24 -9.38
CA ILE A 203 -5.07 -9.33 -8.91
C ILE A 203 -4.25 -10.64 -8.98
N GLY A 204 -3.66 -11.03 -7.84
CA GLY A 204 -3.06 -12.35 -7.66
C GLY A 204 -1.91 -12.69 -8.64
N PRO A 205 -1.80 -13.95 -9.12
CA PRO A 205 -0.66 -14.43 -9.90
C PRO A 205 -0.60 -13.87 -11.33
N PHE A 206 -1.56 -13.04 -11.74
CA PHE A 206 -1.56 -12.40 -13.05
C PHE A 206 -0.67 -11.16 -13.00
N ILE A 207 0.61 -11.35 -13.34
CA ILE A 207 1.54 -10.25 -13.59
C ILE A 207 1.06 -9.53 -14.86
N LEU A 208 0.34 -8.42 -14.70
CA LEU A 208 0.04 -7.47 -15.77
C LEU A 208 1.26 -6.60 -16.09
N ARG A 209 2.41 -7.23 -16.34
CA ARG A 209 3.52 -6.62 -17.06
C ARG A 209 3.52 -7.25 -18.44
N GLU A 210 3.27 -6.44 -19.46
CA GLU A 210 3.89 -6.66 -20.77
C GLU A 210 5.41 -6.55 -20.56
N THR A 211 6.01 -7.65 -20.11
CA THR A 211 7.39 -7.91 -20.52
C THR A 211 7.26 -8.41 -21.94
N ASP A 212 7.78 -7.63 -22.89
CA ASP A 212 7.95 -7.99 -24.29
C ASP A 212 8.28 -9.48 -24.42
N ARG A 213 7.26 -10.28 -24.74
CA ARG A 213 7.46 -11.65 -25.20
C ARG A 213 7.72 -11.53 -26.70
N SER A 214 8.95 -11.15 -27.06
CA SER A 214 9.50 -11.46 -28.37
C SER A 214 9.72 -12.97 -28.42
N GLY A 215 8.67 -13.67 -28.82
CA GLY A 215 8.62 -15.12 -28.95
C GLY A 215 7.44 -15.45 -29.85
N GLU A 216 7.61 -15.12 -31.12
CA GLU A 216 6.76 -15.54 -32.23
C GLU A 216 6.65 -17.08 -32.16
N VAL A 217 5.47 -17.58 -31.79
CA VAL A 217 5.13 -18.99 -31.93
C VAL A 217 4.34 -19.10 -33.22
N ASP A 218 5.08 -19.47 -34.27
CA ASP A 218 4.51 -19.89 -35.55
C ASP A 218 3.75 -21.20 -35.35
N TYR A 219 2.45 -21.17 -35.57
CA TYR A 219 1.64 -22.37 -35.68
C TYR A 219 1.59 -22.76 -37.15
N SER A 220 2.58 -23.54 -37.57
CA SER A 220 2.54 -24.30 -38.82
C SER A 220 2.97 -25.75 -38.57
N GLU A 221 1.98 -26.59 -38.23
CA GLU A 221 1.65 -27.91 -38.82
C GLU A 221 0.70 -28.69 -37.89
#